data_AF-A0A9P7XJC3-F1
#
_entry.id   AF-A0A9P7XJC3-F1
#
_cell.length_a   1.000
_cell.length_b   1.000
_cell.length_c   1.000
_cell.angle_alpha   90.00
_cell.angle_beta   90.00
_cell.angle_gamma   90.00
#
_symmetry.space_group_name_H-M   'P 1'
#
loop_
_entity.id
_entity.type
_entity.pdbx_description
1 polymer ?
#
loop_
_entity_poly.entity_id
_entity_poly.type
_entity_poly.pdbx_seq_one_letter_code
_entity_poly.pdbx_strand_id
1 'polypeptide(L)'
;MTQTTSEPPRPADIPTACNILLIGETQAGKSTFVEAVRQYTNPSYTIDKTKIGTGTVSFTKEVARTRVYTDLPSYNVIEKSKGVPVGAYPSPPKVINTDALMDEETSWEDYEERINRRRGLTLERVAPHPRTQYQFDLFDTPGLNDTNGEDEVHVNTIFRALKRLDKIHLVLVMVGPNPFTPSFQNALKCYMDIFPEFQGVIAFIHTKVDCTGLHPQRTDFHRKLEEKKRFLHEIMGRSNCQHFVIDCDFESTKPIRASITLNTIRRILSLAPYNEPVSINKHSLHKTAKMMAMDRIIANKYSAMIQAIVMTLSTKDALQGSILQKVYELKTNLNTLRAEKRDGEELLAAYDTQEPVMIHEGRFDEQWRMVHINRPHQMFFPNQEHTIHKVALLQEATEVLKQKGGEGYTAWEIEFQRKSFNDGVLHAKIYTTNADKYRLDISRRKTRAVCLQAEIPEAEGRLSEYEKTHASQQREIDQLVEQNRRYTELLSLAKKNRLDPDVFERLVEQKAYVGESAENAVKVEYMYLQVV
;
A
#
# COMPACT_ATOMS: atom_id res chain seq x y z
N MET A 1 1.39 50.84 -29.75
CA MET A 1 0.46 49.75 -30.07
C MET A 1 1.23 48.44 -30.00
N THR A 2 1.25 47.81 -28.84
CA THR A 2 1.90 46.51 -28.60
C THR A 2 0.89 45.41 -28.95
N GLN A 3 1.17 44.65 -30.02
CA GLN A 3 0.40 43.48 -30.39
C GLN A 3 0.58 42.41 -29.31
N THR A 4 -0.46 42.19 -28.52
CA THR A 4 -0.62 41.00 -27.68
C THR A 4 -0.91 39.82 -28.59
N THR A 5 0.12 39.03 -28.90
CA THR A 5 -0.04 37.71 -29.49
C THR A 5 -0.75 36.82 -28.47
N SER A 6 -2.05 36.62 -28.64
CA SER A 6 -2.83 35.65 -27.89
C SER A 6 -2.34 34.25 -28.28
N GLU A 7 -1.64 33.56 -27.36
CA GLU A 7 -1.37 32.14 -27.53
C GLU A 7 -2.70 31.39 -27.76
N PRO A 8 -2.75 30.47 -28.72
CA PRO A 8 -3.93 29.64 -28.92
C PRO A 8 -4.23 28.85 -27.65
N PRO A 9 -5.52 28.66 -27.29
CA PRO A 9 -5.90 27.90 -26.10
C PRO A 9 -5.32 26.49 -26.21
N ARG A 10 -4.48 26.09 -25.24
CA ARG A 10 -3.99 24.71 -25.15
C ARG A 10 -5.20 23.78 -25.06
N PRO A 11 -5.17 22.61 -25.74
CA PRO A 11 -6.19 21.59 -25.56
C PRO A 11 -6.37 21.34 -24.06
N ALA A 12 -7.62 21.23 -23.60
CA ALA A 12 -7.90 21.01 -22.19
C ALA A 12 -7.19 19.72 -21.74
N ASP A 13 -6.12 19.88 -20.97
CA ASP A 13 -5.33 18.76 -20.46
C ASP A 13 -6.26 17.83 -19.68
N ILE A 14 -6.36 16.57 -20.12
CA ILE A 14 -7.17 15.55 -19.42
C ILE A 14 -6.60 15.43 -18.00
N PRO A 15 -7.42 15.62 -16.93
CA PRO A 15 -6.92 15.57 -15.57
C PRO A 15 -6.24 14.23 -15.29
N THR A 16 -5.06 14.28 -14.68
CA THR A 16 -4.37 13.06 -14.23
C THR A 16 -5.20 12.42 -13.12
N ALA A 17 -5.69 11.20 -13.37
CA ALA A 17 -6.54 10.46 -12.45
C ALA A 17 -5.69 9.66 -11.45
N CYS A 18 -5.90 9.91 -10.15
CA CYS A 18 -5.21 9.26 -9.05
C CYS A 18 -6.21 8.53 -8.15
N ASN A 19 -6.02 7.22 -7.97
CA ASN A 19 -6.82 6.39 -7.06
C ASN A 19 -6.16 6.33 -5.68
N ILE A 20 -6.91 6.73 -4.64
CA ILE A 20 -6.46 6.78 -3.24
C ILE A 20 -7.33 5.85 -2.41
N LEU A 21 -6.73 4.84 -1.78
CA LEU A 21 -7.41 3.92 -0.87
C LEU A 21 -7.28 4.39 0.57
N LEU A 22 -8.38 4.48 1.31
CA LEU A 22 -8.35 4.84 2.74
C LEU A 22 -8.65 3.61 3.58
N ILE A 23 -7.70 3.18 4.41
CA ILE A 23 -7.86 2.09 5.37
C ILE A 23 -7.61 2.58 6.79
N GLY A 24 -8.15 1.88 7.79
CA GLY A 24 -7.99 2.24 9.20
C GLY A 24 -9.10 1.67 10.06
N GLU A 25 -8.92 1.68 11.38
CA GLU A 25 -9.95 1.25 12.32
C GLU A 25 -11.26 2.05 12.14
N THR A 26 -12.33 1.47 12.66
CA THR A 26 -13.61 2.14 12.86
C THR A 26 -13.40 3.42 13.63
N GLN A 27 -14.00 4.50 13.13
CA GLN A 27 -13.85 5.85 13.69
C GLN A 27 -12.41 6.40 13.69
N ALA A 28 -11.50 5.87 12.87
CA ALA A 28 -10.18 6.49 12.63
C ALA A 28 -10.26 7.79 11.81
N GLY A 29 -11.47 8.24 11.43
CA GLY A 29 -11.67 9.50 10.72
C GLY A 29 -11.57 9.42 9.19
N LYS A 30 -11.74 8.21 8.59
CA LYS A 30 -11.71 8.01 7.13
C LYS A 30 -12.75 8.89 6.40
N SER A 31 -14.03 8.71 6.70
CA SER A 31 -15.12 9.50 6.07
C SER A 31 -15.02 10.99 6.40
N THR A 32 -14.60 11.33 7.63
CA THR A 32 -14.29 12.71 8.04
C THR A 32 -13.23 13.33 7.12
N PHE A 33 -12.15 12.61 6.83
CA PHE A 33 -11.11 13.07 5.91
C PHE A 33 -11.59 13.19 4.45
N VAL A 34 -12.45 12.29 3.98
CA VAL A 34 -13.06 12.41 2.63
C VAL A 34 -13.89 13.69 2.51
N GLU A 35 -14.69 14.00 3.52
CA GLU A 35 -15.46 15.25 3.57
C GLU A 35 -14.54 16.48 3.66
N ALA A 36 -13.43 16.38 4.40
CA ALA A 36 -12.37 17.40 4.42
C ALA A 36 -11.83 17.70 3.03
N VAL A 37 -11.52 16.64 2.28
CA VAL A 37 -10.97 16.73 0.93
C VAL A 37 -12.01 17.39 0.01
N ARG A 38 -13.29 17.04 0.11
CA ARG A 38 -14.35 17.71 -0.65
C ARG A 38 -14.39 19.21 -0.36
N GLN A 39 -14.37 19.61 0.91
CA GLN A 39 -14.34 21.02 1.31
C GLN A 39 -13.07 21.74 0.84
N TYR A 40 -11.91 21.08 0.91
CA TYR A 40 -10.65 21.60 0.38
C TYR A 40 -10.72 21.87 -1.13
N THR A 41 -11.30 20.94 -1.90
CA THR A 41 -11.44 21.09 -3.36
C THR A 41 -12.52 22.09 -3.78
N ASN A 42 -13.57 22.21 -2.98
CA ASN A 42 -14.68 23.14 -3.18
C ASN A 42 -15.00 23.85 -1.86
N PRO A 43 -14.50 25.08 -1.62
CA PRO A 43 -14.74 25.82 -0.38
C PRO A 43 -16.21 26.13 -0.09
N SER A 44 -17.10 26.04 -1.10
CA SER A 44 -18.55 26.21 -0.93
C SER A 44 -19.26 24.90 -0.53
N TYR A 45 -18.55 23.77 -0.54
CA TYR A 45 -19.09 22.49 -0.12
C TYR A 45 -19.37 22.50 1.38
N THR A 46 -20.62 22.17 1.74
CA THR A 46 -21.01 21.95 3.13
C THR A 46 -20.84 20.46 3.45
N ILE A 47 -20.13 20.18 4.53
CA ILE A 47 -19.83 18.81 4.95
C ILE A 47 -21.11 18.04 5.25
N ASP A 48 -21.21 16.85 4.66
CA ASP A 48 -22.32 15.95 4.89
C ASP A 48 -22.11 15.15 6.18
N LYS A 49 -22.61 15.70 7.28
CA LYS A 49 -22.52 15.06 8.61
C LYS A 49 -23.20 13.69 8.67
N THR A 50 -24.13 13.37 7.75
CA THR A 50 -24.80 12.06 7.72
C THR A 50 -23.86 10.93 7.29
N LYS A 51 -22.75 11.27 6.61
CA LYS A 51 -21.70 10.33 6.21
C LYS A 51 -20.61 10.15 7.26
N ILE A 52 -20.59 10.99 8.30
CA ILE A 52 -19.56 10.95 9.35
C ILE A 52 -20.07 10.12 10.52
N GLY A 53 -19.29 9.12 10.95
CA GLY A 53 -19.59 8.30 12.12
C GLY A 53 -19.87 9.14 13.37
N THR A 54 -20.84 8.72 14.18
CA THR A 54 -21.21 9.41 15.45
C THR A 54 -20.20 9.22 16.58
N GLY A 55 -19.07 8.55 16.34
CA GLY A 55 -18.15 8.10 17.38
C GLY A 55 -18.64 6.86 18.14
N THR A 56 -19.82 6.34 17.83
CA THR A 56 -20.33 5.07 18.37
C THR A 56 -20.72 4.09 17.27
N VAL A 57 -21.20 4.59 16.13
CA VAL A 57 -21.65 3.76 15.01
C VAL A 57 -20.80 4.02 13.77
N SER A 58 -20.37 2.94 13.11
CA SER A 58 -19.75 2.95 11.79
C SER A 58 -20.85 3.03 10.72
N PHE A 59 -20.85 4.06 9.87
CA PHE A 59 -21.79 4.17 8.75
C PHE A 59 -21.24 3.55 7.45
N THR A 60 -19.92 3.44 7.32
CA THR A 60 -19.27 2.88 6.13
C THR A 60 -19.27 1.37 6.20
N LYS A 61 -20.31 0.74 5.65
CA LYS A 61 -20.43 -0.73 5.54
C LYS A 61 -19.89 -1.28 4.23
N GLU A 62 -19.82 -0.44 3.20
CA GLU A 62 -19.34 -0.78 1.87
C GLU A 62 -18.27 0.20 1.43
N VAL A 63 -17.46 -0.18 0.44
CA VAL A 63 -16.45 0.71 -0.12
C VAL A 63 -17.13 1.81 -0.93
N ALA A 64 -17.01 3.06 -0.49
CA ALA A 64 -17.60 4.21 -1.14
C ALA A 64 -16.56 4.97 -1.97
N ARG A 65 -16.86 5.22 -3.26
CA ARG A 65 -16.03 6.05 -4.13
C ARG A 65 -16.47 7.51 -4.07
N THR A 66 -15.53 8.40 -3.78
CA THR A 66 -15.70 9.85 -3.88
C THR A 66 -14.73 10.40 -4.92
N ARG A 67 -15.24 11.14 -5.90
CA ARG A 67 -14.42 11.81 -6.89
C ARG A 67 -14.34 13.30 -6.61
N VAL A 68 -13.14 13.86 -6.64
CA VAL A 68 -12.90 15.31 -6.54
C VAL A 68 -11.93 15.78 -7.61
N TYR A 69 -11.99 17.07 -7.94
CA TYR A 69 -11.10 17.72 -8.90
C TYR A 69 -10.44 18.90 -8.22
N THR A 70 -9.12 19.02 -8.34
CA THR A 70 -8.38 20.14 -7.73
C THR A 70 -7.06 20.39 -8.45
N ASP A 71 -6.64 21.65 -8.40
CA ASP A 71 -5.35 22.13 -8.84
C ASP A 71 -4.33 22.20 -7.69
N LEU A 72 -4.65 21.61 -6.53
CA LEU A 72 -3.83 21.57 -5.32
C LEU A 72 -3.38 22.96 -4.80
N PRO A 73 -4.33 23.89 -4.56
CA PRO A 73 -4.02 25.24 -4.11
C PRO A 73 -3.46 25.22 -2.67
N SER A 74 -2.45 26.04 -2.40
CA SER A 74 -2.04 26.31 -1.02
C SER A 74 -2.89 27.41 -0.40
N TYR A 75 -2.88 27.48 0.93
CA TYR A 75 -3.60 28.51 1.67
C TYR A 75 -2.64 29.28 2.56
N ASN A 76 -2.76 30.61 2.53
CA ASN A 76 -1.98 31.52 3.36
C ASN A 76 -2.88 32.17 4.41
N VAL A 77 -2.29 32.53 5.55
CA VAL A 77 -2.96 33.36 6.56
C VAL A 77 -2.50 34.80 6.36
N ILE A 78 -3.45 35.67 6.06
CA ILE A 78 -3.23 37.10 5.86
C ILE A 78 -3.93 37.92 6.93
N GLU A 79 -3.34 39.05 7.30
CA GLU A 79 -3.96 40.02 8.19
C GLU A 79 -4.99 40.85 7.42
N LYS A 80 -6.29 40.85 7.81
CA LYS A 80 -7.21 41.89 7.31
C LYS A 80 -6.76 43.18 7.94
N SER A 81 -6.02 43.96 7.18
CA SER A 81 -5.72 45.31 7.57
C SER A 81 -7.01 46.06 7.91
N LYS A 82 -6.97 46.77 9.04
CA LYS A 82 -8.12 47.50 9.60
C LYS A 82 -8.65 48.54 8.60
N GLY A 83 -9.67 48.18 7.82
CA GLY A 83 -10.59 49.12 7.17
C GLY A 83 -10.06 50.02 6.06
N VAL A 84 -8.91 49.75 5.42
CA VAL A 84 -8.46 50.55 4.27
C VAL A 84 -9.00 49.95 2.97
N PRO A 85 -9.66 50.72 2.10
CA PRO A 85 -10.20 50.24 0.82
C PRO A 85 -9.12 49.59 -0.05
N VAL A 86 -9.51 48.53 -0.78
CA VAL A 86 -8.68 47.61 -1.59
C VAL A 86 -7.82 48.27 -2.69
N GLY A 87 -7.84 49.59 -2.84
CA GLY A 87 -7.03 50.34 -3.83
C GLY A 87 -5.85 51.15 -3.29
N ALA A 88 -5.59 51.17 -1.96
CA ALA A 88 -4.64 52.09 -1.35
C ALA A 88 -3.41 51.44 -0.67
N TYR A 89 -2.99 50.25 -1.10
CA TYR A 89 -1.79 49.59 -0.57
C TYR A 89 -0.56 49.77 -1.47
N PRO A 90 0.50 50.46 -1.01
CA PRO A 90 1.81 50.43 -1.64
C PRO A 90 2.66 49.19 -1.26
N SER A 91 2.15 48.30 -0.38
CA SER A 91 2.88 47.13 0.10
C SER A 91 2.00 45.87 0.07
N PRO A 92 2.51 44.71 -0.39
CA PRO A 92 1.76 43.46 -0.40
C PRO A 92 1.32 43.05 1.02
N PRO A 93 0.18 42.36 1.17
CA PRO A 93 -0.30 41.88 2.47
C PRO A 93 0.77 41.03 3.15
N LYS A 94 0.98 41.27 4.46
CA LYS A 94 1.97 40.54 5.24
C LYS A 94 1.45 39.12 5.46
N VAL A 95 2.04 38.16 4.75
CA VAL A 95 1.82 36.73 5.00
C VAL A 95 2.37 36.41 6.38
N ILE A 96 1.49 35.95 7.27
CA ILE A 96 1.91 35.49 8.58
C ILE A 96 2.46 34.08 8.39
N ASN A 97 3.76 33.92 8.65
CA ASN A 97 4.33 32.60 8.76
C ASN A 97 3.75 31.93 10.02
N THR A 98 2.85 30.97 9.83
CA THR A 98 2.25 30.20 10.92
C THR A 98 3.28 29.43 11.73
N ASP A 99 4.44 29.14 11.13
CA ASP A 99 5.51 28.37 11.74
C ASP A 99 6.33 29.23 12.72
N ALA A 100 6.45 30.53 12.43
CA ALA A 100 7.14 31.51 13.29
C ALA A 100 6.31 31.94 14.52
N LEU A 101 5.04 31.52 14.59
CA LEU A 101 4.12 31.84 15.67
C LEU A 101 4.27 30.93 16.90
N MET A 102 5.08 29.86 16.83
CA MET A 102 5.16 28.82 17.86
C MET A 102 6.27 29.01 18.91
N ASP A 103 7.05 30.10 18.84
CA ASP A 103 8.21 30.34 19.73
C ASP A 103 7.90 31.19 20.99
N GLU A 104 6.72 31.79 21.14
CA GLU A 104 6.39 32.64 22.29
C GLU A 104 5.83 31.83 23.49
N GLU A 105 6.34 32.08 24.71
CA GLU A 105 6.07 31.37 25.99
C GLU A 105 4.61 31.42 26.51
N THR A 106 3.65 31.88 25.72
CA THR A 106 2.24 31.96 26.15
C THR A 106 1.49 30.69 25.72
N SER A 107 0.55 30.21 26.55
CA SER A 107 -0.39 29.15 26.18
C SER A 107 -0.94 29.37 24.76
N TRP A 108 -0.78 28.39 23.86
CA TRP A 108 -1.16 28.48 22.44
C TRP A 108 -2.62 28.87 22.23
N GLU A 109 -3.52 28.43 23.12
CA GLU A 109 -4.95 28.77 23.09
C GLU A 109 -5.16 30.27 23.30
N ASP A 110 -4.51 30.84 24.32
CA ASP A 110 -4.54 32.28 24.59
C ASP A 110 -3.85 33.08 23.48
N TYR A 111 -2.78 32.53 22.88
CA TYR A 111 -2.03 33.19 21.83
C TYR A 111 -2.78 33.25 20.51
N GLU A 112 -3.31 32.12 20.04
CA GLU A 112 -4.10 32.01 18.82
C GLU A 112 -5.36 32.89 18.93
N GLU A 113 -6.04 32.84 20.07
CA GLU A 113 -7.21 33.68 20.31
C GLU A 113 -6.84 35.17 20.36
N ARG A 114 -5.74 35.53 21.02
CA ARG A 114 -5.24 36.91 21.03
C ARG A 114 -4.87 37.41 19.64
N ILE A 115 -4.21 36.60 18.81
CA ILE A 115 -3.84 36.98 17.44
C ILE A 115 -5.09 37.15 16.58
N ASN A 116 -5.98 36.14 16.59
CA ASN A 116 -7.18 36.16 15.76
C ASN A 116 -8.06 37.37 16.12
N ARG A 117 -8.25 37.66 17.43
CA ARG A 117 -9.02 38.82 17.89
C ARG A 117 -8.35 40.17 17.57
N ARG A 118 -7.01 40.28 17.67
CA ARG A 118 -6.30 41.56 17.51
C ARG A 118 -6.03 41.94 16.06
N ARG A 119 -5.80 40.95 15.18
CA ARG A 119 -5.30 41.17 13.82
C ARG A 119 -6.34 40.90 12.72
N GLY A 120 -7.51 40.35 13.05
CA GLY A 120 -8.55 40.11 12.05
C GLY A 120 -8.06 39.20 10.91
N LEU A 121 -7.48 38.05 11.26
CA LEU A 121 -6.88 37.18 10.26
C LEU A 121 -7.93 36.60 9.29
N THR A 122 -7.50 36.33 8.06
CA THR A 122 -8.26 35.54 7.09
C THR A 122 -7.39 34.60 6.30
N LEU A 123 -8.05 33.60 5.74
CA LEU A 123 -7.45 32.63 4.84
C LEU A 123 -7.50 33.17 3.40
N GLU A 124 -6.36 33.15 2.72
CA GLU A 124 -6.25 33.46 1.30
C GLU A 124 -5.87 32.18 0.54
N ARG A 125 -6.65 31.85 -0.49
CA ARG A 125 -6.32 30.75 -1.41
C ARG A 125 -5.27 31.26 -2.39
N VAL A 126 -4.11 30.63 -2.38
CA VAL A 126 -3.00 30.95 -3.29
C VAL A 126 -3.22 30.21 -4.61
N ALA A 127 -2.95 30.88 -5.71
CA ALA A 127 -2.98 30.26 -7.03
C ALA A 127 -1.98 29.09 -7.08
N PRO A 128 -2.37 27.93 -7.64
CA PRO A 128 -1.49 26.78 -7.66
C PRO A 128 -0.33 26.95 -8.63
N HIS A 129 0.77 26.27 -8.30
CA HIS A 129 1.94 26.15 -9.14
C HIS A 129 2.48 24.73 -9.01
N PRO A 130 2.42 23.87 -10.06
CA PRO A 130 1.91 24.11 -11.42
C PRO A 130 0.37 24.14 -11.53
N ARG A 131 -0.16 24.66 -12.65
CA ARG A 131 -1.62 24.71 -12.96
C ARG A 131 -2.19 23.36 -13.44
N THR A 132 -1.66 22.25 -12.93
CA THR A 132 -2.13 20.91 -13.32
C THR A 132 -3.40 20.59 -12.57
N GLN A 133 -4.47 20.25 -13.29
CA GLN A 133 -5.69 19.75 -12.67
C GLN A 133 -5.58 18.23 -12.45
N TYR A 134 -5.88 17.80 -11.23
CA TYR A 134 -5.89 16.40 -10.85
C TYR A 134 -7.32 15.93 -10.58
N GLN A 135 -7.61 14.69 -10.95
CA GLN A 135 -8.81 13.97 -10.51
C GLN A 135 -8.40 12.97 -9.43
N PHE A 136 -8.93 13.12 -8.22
CA PHE A 136 -8.71 12.13 -7.16
C PHE A 136 -9.97 11.30 -6.95
N ASP A 137 -9.82 9.99 -7.04
CA ASP A 137 -10.83 9.02 -6.68
C ASP A 137 -10.46 8.41 -5.31
N LEU A 138 -11.15 8.85 -4.27
CA LEU A 138 -10.98 8.39 -2.89
C LEU A 138 -11.91 7.20 -2.62
N PHE A 139 -11.35 6.09 -2.18
CA PHE A 139 -12.08 4.87 -1.82
C PHE A 139 -12.11 4.74 -0.30
N ASP A 140 -13.22 5.16 0.31
CA ASP A 140 -13.47 5.03 1.75
C ASP A 140 -13.90 3.59 2.05
N THR A 141 -13.14 2.88 2.88
CA THR A 141 -13.43 1.48 3.21
C THR A 141 -14.14 1.36 4.55
N PRO A 142 -14.76 0.20 4.85
CA PRO A 142 -15.17 -0.12 6.22
C PRO A 142 -13.99 -0.11 7.21
N GLY A 143 -14.31 -0.16 8.50
CA GLY A 143 -13.31 -0.20 9.57
C GLY A 143 -12.62 -1.55 9.70
N LEU A 144 -11.29 -1.54 9.85
CA LEU A 144 -10.49 -2.77 9.93
C LEU A 144 -10.85 -3.69 11.11
N ASN A 145 -11.45 -3.16 12.16
CA ASN A 145 -11.84 -3.90 13.37
C ASN A 145 -13.35 -4.21 13.45
N ASP A 146 -14.15 -3.89 12.42
CA ASP A 146 -15.60 -4.17 12.40
C ASP A 146 -15.93 -5.66 12.16
N THR A 147 -14.92 -6.52 12.03
CA THR A 147 -15.06 -7.89 11.51
C THR A 147 -15.10 -8.98 12.57
N ASN A 148 -15.04 -8.65 13.87
CA ASN A 148 -14.96 -9.65 14.95
C ASN A 148 -13.85 -10.72 14.73
N GLY A 149 -12.74 -10.35 14.06
CA GLY A 149 -11.64 -11.26 13.72
C GLY A 149 -11.74 -11.93 12.34
N GLU A 150 -12.70 -11.56 11.50
CA GLU A 150 -12.81 -11.99 10.09
C GLU A 150 -12.00 -11.07 9.15
N ASP A 151 -10.70 -10.90 9.42
CA ASP A 151 -9.83 -9.97 8.67
C ASP A 151 -9.79 -10.29 7.16
N GLU A 152 -9.82 -11.56 6.78
CA GLU A 152 -9.80 -11.97 5.36
C GLU A 152 -11.06 -11.54 4.60
N VAL A 153 -12.23 -11.51 5.26
CA VAL A 153 -13.49 -11.04 4.67
C VAL A 153 -13.42 -9.54 4.38
N HIS A 154 -12.80 -8.78 5.27
CA HIS A 154 -12.55 -7.36 5.06
C HIS A 154 -11.59 -7.13 3.89
N VAL A 155 -10.48 -7.89 3.85
CA VAL A 155 -9.51 -7.81 2.77
C VAL A 155 -10.17 -8.12 1.43
N ASN A 156 -11.03 -9.13 1.35
CA ASN A 156 -11.73 -9.44 0.10
C ASN A 156 -12.73 -8.34 -0.31
N THR A 157 -13.42 -7.73 0.66
CA THR A 157 -14.33 -6.62 0.38
C THR A 157 -13.57 -5.45 -0.24
N ILE A 158 -12.41 -5.11 0.31
CA ILE A 158 -11.51 -4.12 -0.27
C ILE A 158 -10.99 -4.60 -1.63
N PHE A 159 -10.50 -5.83 -1.71
CA PHE A 159 -9.92 -6.39 -2.93
C PHE A 159 -10.89 -6.37 -4.12
N ARG A 160 -12.17 -6.70 -3.91
CA ARG A 160 -13.21 -6.59 -4.94
C ARG A 160 -13.40 -5.16 -5.43
N ALA A 161 -13.35 -4.19 -4.52
CA ALA A 161 -13.39 -2.78 -4.92
C ALA A 161 -12.14 -2.39 -5.69
N LEU A 162 -10.96 -2.91 -5.30
CA LEU A 162 -9.68 -2.66 -5.95
C LEU A 162 -9.54 -3.35 -7.32
N LYS A 163 -10.12 -4.54 -7.53
CA LYS A 163 -10.10 -5.28 -8.80
C LYS A 163 -10.77 -4.50 -9.94
N ARG A 164 -11.65 -3.56 -9.61
CA ARG A 164 -12.26 -2.62 -10.57
C ARG A 164 -11.32 -1.46 -10.94
N LEU A 165 -10.15 -1.37 -10.30
CA LEU A 165 -9.14 -0.35 -10.52
C LEU A 165 -7.93 -1.00 -11.16
N ASP A 166 -7.40 -0.38 -12.21
CA ASP A 166 -6.16 -0.86 -12.80
C ASP A 166 -4.97 -0.59 -11.89
N LYS A 167 -5.01 0.53 -11.14
CA LYS A 167 -3.87 1.11 -10.42
C LYS A 167 -4.26 1.78 -9.11
N ILE A 168 -3.42 1.67 -8.08
CA ILE A 168 -3.50 2.47 -6.84
C ILE A 168 -2.28 3.39 -6.76
N HIS A 169 -2.52 4.66 -6.44
CA HIS A 169 -1.48 5.68 -6.37
C HIS A 169 -1.07 5.98 -4.94
N LEU A 170 -1.99 5.83 -3.98
CA LEU A 170 -1.74 6.13 -2.57
C LEU A 170 -2.67 5.29 -1.70
N VAL A 171 -2.11 4.70 -0.64
CA VAL A 171 -2.85 4.03 0.43
C VAL A 171 -2.68 4.86 1.70
N LEU A 172 -3.79 5.36 2.22
CA LEU A 172 -3.83 6.17 3.42
C LEU A 172 -4.30 5.31 4.60
N VAL A 173 -3.40 5.07 5.55
CA VAL A 173 -3.71 4.38 6.79
C VAL A 173 -4.08 5.42 7.85
N MET A 174 -5.37 5.54 8.12
CA MET A 174 -5.90 6.44 9.14
C MET A 174 -5.66 5.85 10.53
N VAL A 175 -5.02 6.64 11.40
CA VAL A 175 -4.61 6.25 12.75
C VAL A 175 -5.31 7.17 13.74
N GLY A 176 -6.17 6.58 14.58
CA GLY A 176 -6.85 7.31 15.64
C GLY A 176 -5.95 7.67 16.84
N PRO A 177 -6.49 8.41 17.82
CA PRO A 177 -5.74 8.87 18.99
C PRO A 177 -5.49 7.73 20.00
N ASN A 178 -6.28 6.65 19.96
CA ASN A 178 -6.17 5.52 20.87
C ASN A 178 -4.90 4.68 20.62
N PRO A 179 -4.45 3.89 21.62
CA PRO A 179 -3.42 2.87 21.41
C PRO A 179 -3.83 1.84 20.35
N PHE A 180 -2.85 1.27 19.65
CA PHE A 180 -3.12 0.26 18.64
C PHE A 180 -3.67 -1.02 19.27
N THR A 181 -4.84 -1.45 18.81
CA THR A 181 -5.40 -2.75 19.20
C THR A 181 -4.63 -3.88 18.52
N PRO A 182 -4.51 -5.08 19.14
CA PRO A 182 -3.90 -6.24 18.47
C PRO A 182 -4.60 -6.60 17.15
N SER A 183 -5.92 -6.39 17.06
CA SER A 183 -6.69 -6.60 15.83
C SER A 183 -6.23 -5.68 14.71
N PHE A 184 -6.05 -4.39 14.95
CA PHE A 184 -5.52 -3.47 13.94
C PHE A 184 -4.10 -3.84 13.49
N GLN A 185 -3.25 -4.28 14.41
CA GLN A 185 -1.89 -4.72 14.10
C GLN A 185 -1.91 -5.93 13.16
N ASN A 186 -2.72 -6.94 13.49
CA ASN A 186 -2.88 -8.15 12.70
C ASN A 186 -3.49 -7.85 11.33
N ALA A 187 -4.51 -7.00 11.28
CA ALA A 187 -5.12 -6.56 10.04
C ALA A 187 -4.09 -5.84 9.15
N LEU A 188 -3.39 -4.83 9.68
CA LEU A 188 -2.38 -4.09 8.93
C LEU A 188 -1.27 -5.00 8.42
N LYS A 189 -0.78 -5.92 9.25
CA LYS A 189 0.19 -6.94 8.83
C LYS A 189 -0.36 -7.84 7.73
N CYS A 190 -1.61 -8.28 7.84
CA CYS A 190 -2.29 -9.07 6.81
C CYS A 190 -2.34 -8.33 5.46
N TYR A 191 -2.64 -7.02 5.44
CA TYR A 191 -2.60 -6.22 4.20
C TYR A 191 -1.18 -6.16 3.61
N MET A 192 -0.16 -5.98 4.46
CA MET A 192 1.22 -5.90 3.98
C MET A 192 1.75 -7.24 3.48
N ASP A 193 1.32 -8.33 4.10
CA ASP A 193 1.66 -9.68 3.68
C ASP A 193 0.99 -10.01 2.33
N ILE A 194 -0.26 -9.59 2.12
CA ILE A 194 -1.01 -9.87 0.88
C ILE A 194 -0.56 -8.97 -0.29
N PHE A 195 -0.27 -7.69 -0.02
CA PHE A 195 0.11 -6.68 -1.02
C PHE A 195 1.46 -6.03 -0.69
N PRO A 196 2.57 -6.79 -0.73
CA PRO A 196 3.90 -6.25 -0.42
C PRO A 196 4.32 -5.08 -1.32
N GLU A 197 3.77 -5.00 -2.53
CA GLU A 197 4.03 -3.93 -3.49
C GLU A 197 3.50 -2.56 -3.03
N PHE A 198 2.54 -2.52 -2.09
CA PHE A 198 1.97 -1.25 -1.60
C PHE A 198 2.92 -0.46 -0.71
N GLN A 199 4.04 -1.04 -0.26
CA GLN A 199 4.98 -0.35 0.63
C GLN A 199 5.37 1.03 0.09
N GLY A 200 5.67 1.15 -1.20
CA GLY A 200 6.07 2.42 -1.81
C GLY A 200 4.96 3.48 -1.94
N VAL A 201 3.71 3.13 -1.66
CA VAL A 201 2.55 4.03 -1.82
C VAL A 201 1.76 4.22 -0.52
N ILE A 202 2.26 3.76 0.62
CA ILE A 202 1.57 3.90 1.91
C ILE A 202 2.00 5.18 2.65
N ALA A 203 1.01 5.91 3.15
CA ALA A 203 1.17 6.98 4.12
C ALA A 203 0.20 6.80 5.30
N PHE A 204 0.63 7.22 6.48
CA PHE A 204 -0.14 7.20 7.72
C PHE A 204 -0.66 8.59 8.05
N ILE A 205 -1.93 8.69 8.43
CA ILE A 205 -2.56 9.93 8.82
C ILE A 205 -3.06 9.80 10.25
N HIS A 206 -2.40 10.50 11.17
CA HIS A 206 -2.80 10.61 12.57
C HIS A 206 -3.93 11.65 12.67
N THR A 207 -5.13 11.19 13.00
CA THR A 207 -6.34 12.02 13.07
C THR A 207 -6.77 12.29 14.51
N LYS A 208 -7.78 13.15 14.67
CA LYS A 208 -8.34 13.58 15.96
C LYS A 208 -7.25 14.13 16.88
N VAL A 209 -6.28 14.80 16.27
CA VAL A 209 -5.26 15.56 16.97
C VAL A 209 -5.77 16.99 17.04
N ASP A 210 -5.96 17.50 18.24
CA ASP A 210 -6.20 18.93 18.42
C ASP A 210 -4.96 19.70 17.95
N CYS A 211 -5.13 20.69 17.08
CA CYS A 211 -4.05 21.61 16.69
C CYS A 211 -3.26 22.18 17.88
N THR A 212 -3.85 22.30 19.07
CA THR A 212 -3.12 22.71 20.29
C THR A 212 -2.03 21.72 20.70
N GLY A 213 -2.21 20.43 20.39
CA GLY A 213 -1.27 19.35 20.64
C GLY A 213 -0.06 19.39 19.71
N LEU A 214 -0.16 20.06 18.56
CA LEU A 214 0.94 20.22 17.60
C LEU A 214 2.04 21.17 18.11
N HIS A 215 1.78 21.92 19.18
CA HIS A 215 2.75 22.87 19.75
C HIS A 215 4.05 22.16 20.18
N PRO A 216 5.25 22.67 19.82
CA PRO A 216 6.53 22.05 20.19
C PRO A 216 6.72 21.80 21.68
N GLN A 217 6.12 22.66 22.53
CA GLN A 217 6.19 22.52 24.00
C GLN A 217 5.34 21.36 24.55
N ARG A 218 4.42 20.77 23.77
CA ARG A 218 3.62 19.61 24.18
C ARG A 218 4.45 18.32 24.01
N THR A 219 5.53 18.23 24.76
CA THR A 219 6.52 17.12 24.68
C THR A 219 5.88 15.75 24.85
N ASP A 220 4.86 15.62 25.70
CA ASP A 220 4.12 14.37 25.90
C ASP A 220 3.34 13.92 24.65
N PHE A 221 2.76 14.86 23.89
CA PHE A 221 2.07 14.55 22.64
C PHE A 221 3.07 14.05 21.60
N HIS A 222 4.16 14.79 21.40
CA HIS A 222 5.22 14.42 20.46
C HIS A 222 5.84 13.07 20.84
N ARG A 223 6.09 12.80 22.13
CA ARG A 223 6.59 11.50 22.59
C ARG A 223 5.64 10.36 22.21
N LYS A 224 4.33 10.50 22.50
CA LYS A 224 3.32 9.48 22.16
C LYS A 224 3.19 9.28 20.65
N LEU A 225 3.28 10.36 19.87
CA LEU A 225 3.26 10.31 18.41
C LEU A 225 4.47 9.57 17.86
N GLU A 226 5.68 9.84 18.37
CA GLU A 226 6.91 9.15 17.98
C GLU A 226 6.91 7.66 18.38
N GLU A 227 6.35 7.32 19.55
CA GLU A 227 6.12 5.93 19.95
C GLU A 227 5.20 5.22 18.95
N LYS A 228 4.10 5.86 18.53
CA LYS A 228 3.20 5.31 17.51
C LYS A 228 3.90 5.15 16.15
N LYS A 229 4.69 6.14 15.71
CA LYS A 229 5.45 6.06 14.46
C LYS A 229 6.44 4.89 14.49
N ARG A 230 7.20 4.76 15.58
CA ARG A 230 8.16 3.64 15.77
C ARG A 230 7.46 2.29 15.67
N PHE A 231 6.30 2.17 16.32
CA PHE A 231 5.52 0.94 16.29
C PHE A 231 5.00 0.62 14.87
N LEU A 232 4.52 1.62 14.13
CA LEU A 232 4.11 1.44 12.73
C LEU A 232 5.31 1.07 11.83
N HIS A 233 6.48 1.65 12.07
CA HIS A 233 7.71 1.27 11.36
C HIS A 233 8.09 -0.19 11.59
N GLU A 234 7.90 -0.69 12.81
CA GLU A 234 8.12 -2.11 13.14
C GLU A 234 7.16 -3.02 12.37
N ILE A 235 5.86 -2.70 12.34
CA ILE A 235 4.88 -3.48 11.55
C ILE A 235 5.21 -3.45 10.06
N MET A 236 5.59 -2.30 9.55
CA MET A 236 5.91 -2.10 8.13
C MET A 236 7.26 -2.69 7.73
N GLY A 237 8.12 -3.05 8.69
CA GLY A 237 9.49 -3.49 8.44
C GLY A 237 10.39 -2.41 7.83
N ARG A 238 10.04 -1.11 7.98
CA ARG A 238 10.80 0.02 7.39
C ARG A 238 10.67 1.29 8.22
N SER A 239 11.74 2.09 8.24
CA SER A 239 11.86 3.29 9.09
C SER A 239 11.33 4.58 8.46
N ASN A 240 11.06 4.61 7.15
CA ASN A 240 10.83 5.85 6.41
C ASN A 240 9.40 5.92 5.85
N CYS A 241 8.39 5.59 6.67
CA CYS A 241 7.00 5.73 6.25
C CYS A 241 6.57 7.20 6.32
N GLN A 242 5.70 7.61 5.40
CA GLN A 242 5.16 8.95 5.45
C GLN A 242 4.09 9.07 6.54
N HIS A 243 4.29 10.00 7.49
CA HIS A 243 3.30 10.34 8.51
C HIS A 243 2.81 11.77 8.33
N PHE A 244 1.51 11.95 8.49
CA PHE A 244 0.84 13.25 8.60
C PHE A 244 0.06 13.31 9.89
N VAL A 245 -0.07 14.52 10.43
CA VAL A 245 -0.96 14.79 11.55
C VAL A 245 -1.97 15.81 11.08
N ILE A 246 -3.25 15.49 11.23
CA ILE A 246 -4.32 16.36 10.74
C ILE A 246 -5.39 16.52 11.80
N ASP A 247 -5.74 17.79 12.05
CA ASP A 247 -6.95 18.15 12.75
C ASP A 247 -8.06 18.33 11.71
N CYS A 248 -9.06 17.48 11.79
CA CYS A 248 -10.23 17.52 10.91
C CYS A 248 -11.38 18.32 11.57
N ASP A 249 -11.08 19.30 12.42
CA ASP A 249 -12.06 20.24 12.95
C ASP A 249 -12.47 21.29 11.89
N PHE A 250 -13.49 20.93 11.11
CA PHE A 250 -14.01 21.77 10.02
C PHE A 250 -14.92 22.90 10.48
N GLU A 251 -15.33 22.89 11.75
CA GLU A 251 -16.14 23.96 12.34
C GLU A 251 -15.24 25.10 12.84
N SER A 252 -13.93 24.90 12.82
CA SER A 252 -12.97 25.91 13.21
C SER A 252 -13.07 27.14 12.31
N THR A 253 -13.59 28.23 12.85
CA THR A 253 -13.56 29.55 12.21
C THR A 253 -12.18 30.20 12.29
N LYS A 254 -11.17 29.50 12.82
CA LYS A 254 -9.82 30.02 13.07
C LYS A 254 -8.95 29.85 11.82
N PRO A 255 -8.51 30.96 11.16
CA PRO A 255 -7.78 30.88 9.89
C PRO A 255 -6.46 30.10 9.96
N ILE A 256 -5.77 30.13 11.10
CA ILE A 256 -4.50 29.42 11.29
C ILE A 256 -4.71 27.90 11.24
N ARG A 257 -5.64 27.36 12.04
CA ARG A 257 -5.99 25.93 12.01
C ARG A 257 -6.47 25.50 10.64
N ALA A 258 -7.37 26.26 10.03
CA ALA A 258 -7.85 25.99 8.68
C ALA A 258 -6.70 25.92 7.67
N SER A 259 -5.75 26.86 7.71
CA SER A 259 -4.57 26.83 6.85
C SER A 259 -3.73 25.57 7.03
N ILE A 260 -3.43 25.19 8.29
CA ILE A 260 -2.64 23.99 8.62
C ILE A 260 -3.34 22.75 8.07
N THR A 261 -4.64 22.58 8.33
CA THR A 261 -5.43 21.44 7.87
C THR A 261 -5.48 21.37 6.33
N LEU A 262 -5.80 22.49 5.66
CA LEU A 262 -5.94 22.52 4.20
C LEU A 262 -4.59 22.29 3.49
N ASN A 263 -3.50 22.87 4.00
CA ASN A 263 -2.16 22.61 3.47
C ASN A 263 -1.69 21.18 3.77
N THR A 264 -2.11 20.58 4.88
CA THR A 264 -1.85 19.16 5.15
C THR A 264 -2.60 18.26 4.17
N ILE A 265 -3.86 18.57 3.86
CA ILE A 265 -4.62 17.87 2.81
C ILE A 265 -3.91 17.99 1.46
N ARG A 266 -3.49 19.20 1.09
CA ARG A 266 -2.69 19.44 -0.13
C ARG A 266 -1.47 18.52 -0.20
N ARG A 267 -0.67 18.46 0.88
CA ARG A 267 0.53 17.63 0.97
C ARG A 267 0.23 16.14 0.91
N ILE A 268 -0.89 15.69 1.46
CA ILE A 268 -1.34 14.30 1.35
C ILE A 268 -1.69 13.98 -0.10
N LEU A 269 -2.48 14.83 -0.75
CA LEU A 269 -2.93 14.62 -2.13
C LEU A 269 -1.78 14.74 -3.15
N SER A 270 -0.78 15.58 -2.88
CA SER A 270 0.41 15.71 -3.76
C SER A 270 1.26 14.44 -3.83
N LEU A 271 1.11 13.51 -2.87
CA LEU A 271 1.78 12.21 -2.91
C LEU A 271 1.25 11.27 -3.99
N ALA A 272 -0.06 11.31 -4.27
CA ALA A 272 -0.63 10.35 -5.19
C ALA A 272 -0.08 10.50 -6.62
N PRO A 273 0.04 11.69 -7.23
CA PRO A 273 0.70 11.83 -8.54
C PRO A 273 2.22 11.69 -8.47
N TYR A 274 2.83 11.82 -7.28
CA TYR A 274 4.26 11.65 -7.06
C TYR A 274 4.67 10.17 -7.03
N ASN A 275 3.82 9.33 -6.44
CA ASN A 275 4.07 7.90 -6.29
C ASN A 275 3.98 7.17 -7.64
N GLU A 276 4.84 6.16 -7.80
CA GLU A 276 4.66 5.17 -8.86
C GLU A 276 3.46 4.27 -8.54
N PRO A 277 2.44 4.22 -9.41
CA PRO A 277 1.21 3.50 -9.10
C PRO A 277 1.41 1.98 -9.14
N VAL A 278 0.81 1.27 -8.19
CA VAL A 278 0.83 -0.19 -8.12
C VAL A 278 -0.34 -0.76 -8.93
N SER A 279 -0.06 -1.73 -9.81
CA SER A 279 -1.06 -2.33 -10.70
C SER A 279 -1.83 -3.45 -9.99
N ILE A 280 -3.15 -3.41 -9.87
CA ILE A 280 -3.89 -4.44 -9.10
C ILE A 280 -4.05 -5.74 -9.88
N ASN A 281 -4.29 -5.66 -11.18
CA ASN A 281 -4.68 -6.80 -12.01
C ASN A 281 -3.53 -7.77 -12.36
N LYS A 282 -2.28 -7.41 -12.02
CA LYS A 282 -1.09 -8.19 -12.39
C LYS A 282 -0.52 -9.03 -11.25
N HIS A 283 -1.06 -8.88 -10.03
CA HIS A 283 -0.46 -9.47 -8.85
C HIS A 283 -1.23 -10.71 -8.39
N SER A 284 -0.50 -11.83 -8.34
CA SER A 284 -0.89 -12.98 -7.53
C SER A 284 -0.86 -12.60 -6.06
N LEU A 285 -1.87 -13.01 -5.30
CA LEU A 285 -1.96 -12.67 -3.88
C LEU A 285 -1.02 -13.55 -3.06
N HIS A 286 -0.25 -12.94 -2.18
CA HIS A 286 0.58 -13.67 -1.23
C HIS A 286 -0.30 -14.31 -0.15
N LYS A 287 -0.10 -15.60 0.12
CA LYS A 287 -0.82 -16.30 1.18
C LYS A 287 -0.38 -15.78 2.55
N THR A 288 -1.35 -15.50 3.41
CA THR A 288 -1.07 -15.13 4.80
C THR A 288 -0.57 -16.35 5.59
N ALA A 289 0.01 -16.12 6.78
CA ALA A 289 0.43 -17.20 7.67
C ALA A 289 -0.73 -18.16 8.02
N LYS A 290 -1.95 -17.63 8.17
CA LYS A 290 -3.15 -18.42 8.44
C LYS A 290 -3.54 -19.29 7.25
N MET A 291 -3.50 -18.75 6.03
CA MET A 291 -3.76 -19.52 4.80
C MET A 291 -2.74 -20.66 4.64
N MET A 292 -1.46 -20.35 4.84
CA MET A 292 -0.38 -21.35 4.81
C MET A 292 -0.56 -22.42 5.89
N ALA A 293 -1.11 -22.09 7.06
CA ALA A 293 -1.41 -23.07 8.09
C ALA A 293 -2.51 -24.05 7.66
N MET A 294 -3.59 -23.55 7.04
CA MET A 294 -4.65 -24.41 6.48
C MET A 294 -4.11 -25.31 5.37
N ASP A 295 -3.30 -24.75 4.49
CA ASP A 295 -2.65 -25.50 3.42
C ASP A 295 -1.76 -26.63 3.95
N ARG A 296 -1.03 -26.41 5.05
CA ARG A 296 -0.25 -27.48 5.69
C ARG A 296 -1.12 -28.61 6.20
N ILE A 297 -2.29 -28.31 6.78
CA ILE A 297 -3.24 -29.34 7.24
C ILE A 297 -3.71 -30.18 6.05
N ILE A 298 -4.12 -29.53 4.96
CA ILE A 298 -4.56 -30.18 3.73
C ILE A 298 -3.44 -31.02 3.12
N ALA A 299 -2.24 -30.44 3.01
CA ALA A 299 -1.08 -31.11 2.47
C ALA A 299 -0.71 -32.36 3.27
N ASN A 300 -0.74 -32.29 4.60
CA ASN A 300 -0.47 -33.44 5.48
C ASN A 300 -1.54 -34.52 5.35
N LYS A 301 -2.82 -34.14 5.32
CA LYS A 301 -3.95 -35.07 5.14
C LYS A 301 -3.81 -35.87 3.85
N TYR A 302 -3.61 -35.19 2.72
CA TYR A 302 -3.50 -35.85 1.43
C TYR A 302 -2.20 -36.64 1.27
N SER A 303 -1.10 -36.18 1.88
CA SER A 303 0.14 -36.98 1.94
C SER A 303 -0.08 -38.30 2.70
N ALA A 304 -0.79 -38.26 3.83
CA ALA A 304 -1.12 -39.45 4.62
C ALA A 304 -2.09 -40.39 3.88
N MET A 305 -3.10 -39.86 3.18
CA MET A 305 -4.02 -40.66 2.36
C MET A 305 -3.28 -41.40 1.24
N ILE A 306 -2.38 -40.71 0.54
CA ILE A 306 -1.53 -41.33 -0.50
C ILE A 306 -0.68 -42.45 0.11
N GLN A 307 -0.06 -42.21 1.27
CA GLN A 307 0.72 -43.24 1.97
C GLN A 307 -0.13 -44.44 2.41
N ALA A 308 -1.35 -44.22 2.92
CA ALA A 308 -2.24 -45.29 3.35
C ALA A 308 -2.73 -46.16 2.19
N ILE A 309 -3.01 -45.56 1.03
CA ILE A 309 -3.35 -46.28 -0.21
C ILE A 309 -2.19 -47.19 -0.60
N VAL A 310 -0.97 -46.64 -0.62
CA VAL A 310 0.26 -47.39 -0.90
C VAL A 310 0.42 -48.57 0.07
N MET A 311 0.28 -48.34 1.38
CA MET A 311 0.42 -49.40 2.39
C MET A 311 -0.65 -50.49 2.26
N THR A 312 -1.91 -50.13 2.01
CA THR A 312 -3.03 -51.08 1.90
C THR A 312 -2.87 -52.00 0.70
N LEU A 313 -2.27 -51.51 -0.37
CA LEU A 313 -2.07 -52.30 -1.58
C LEU A 313 -0.86 -53.22 -1.43
N SER A 314 0.18 -52.78 -0.72
CA SER A 314 1.32 -53.62 -0.32
C SER A 314 0.97 -54.77 0.62
N THR A 315 -0.11 -54.68 1.40
CA THR A 315 -0.53 -55.77 2.29
C THR A 315 -1.41 -56.82 1.60
N LYS A 316 -2.16 -56.47 0.54
CA LYS A 316 -3.02 -57.41 -0.19
C LYS A 316 -2.24 -58.27 -1.17
N ASP A 317 -1.29 -57.66 -1.87
CA ASP A 317 -0.38 -58.32 -2.79
C ASP A 317 0.94 -57.56 -2.75
N ALA A 318 1.96 -58.18 -2.18
CA ALA A 318 3.26 -57.55 -1.98
C ALA A 318 3.90 -57.10 -3.31
N LEU A 319 3.65 -57.82 -4.41
CA LEU A 319 4.16 -57.47 -5.73
C LEU A 319 3.36 -56.30 -6.32
N GLN A 320 2.03 -56.38 -6.33
CA GLN A 320 1.20 -55.28 -6.85
C GLN A 320 1.39 -53.99 -6.04
N GLY A 321 1.49 -54.09 -4.71
CA GLY A 321 1.74 -52.93 -3.88
C GLY A 321 3.13 -52.32 -4.06
N SER A 322 4.17 -53.15 -4.29
CA SER A 322 5.49 -52.64 -4.66
C SER A 322 5.46 -51.92 -6.01
N ILE A 323 4.77 -52.47 -7.01
CA ILE A 323 4.63 -51.83 -8.33
C ILE A 323 3.87 -50.52 -8.21
N LEU A 324 2.75 -50.53 -7.51
CA LEU A 324 1.91 -49.37 -7.32
C LEU A 324 2.62 -48.28 -6.52
N GLN A 325 3.32 -48.64 -5.45
CA GLN A 325 4.17 -47.71 -4.70
C GLN A 325 5.14 -47.01 -5.64
N LYS A 326 5.80 -47.78 -6.51
CA LYS A 326 6.78 -47.21 -7.43
C LYS A 326 6.14 -46.30 -8.47
N VAL A 327 4.99 -46.69 -9.04
CA VAL A 327 4.22 -45.82 -9.96
C VAL A 327 3.80 -44.53 -9.26
N TYR A 328 3.31 -44.59 -8.03
CA TYR A 328 2.96 -43.39 -7.26
C TYR A 328 4.18 -42.51 -6.97
N GLU A 329 5.31 -43.08 -6.56
CA GLU A 329 6.55 -42.34 -6.37
C GLU A 329 6.97 -41.61 -7.65
N LEU A 330 6.95 -42.32 -8.79
CA LEU A 330 7.33 -41.75 -10.09
C LEU A 330 6.35 -40.67 -10.56
N LYS A 331 5.03 -40.91 -10.47
CA LYS A 331 4.00 -39.91 -10.84
C LYS A 331 4.00 -38.71 -9.90
N THR A 332 4.18 -38.92 -8.59
CA THR A 332 4.31 -37.84 -7.60
C THR A 332 5.56 -37.01 -7.87
N ASN A 333 6.69 -37.65 -8.16
CA ASN A 333 7.92 -36.98 -8.55
C ASN A 333 7.72 -36.16 -9.83
N LEU A 334 7.13 -36.75 -10.87
CA LEU A 334 6.83 -36.06 -12.14
C LEU A 334 5.91 -34.86 -11.93
N ASN A 335 4.84 -35.02 -11.16
CA ASN A 335 3.92 -33.92 -10.84
C ASN A 335 4.59 -32.84 -9.99
N THR A 336 5.50 -33.22 -9.08
CA THR A 336 6.30 -32.28 -8.30
C THR A 336 7.23 -31.46 -9.21
N LEU A 337 7.94 -32.11 -10.15
CA LEU A 337 8.80 -31.43 -11.13
C LEU A 337 8.00 -30.50 -12.04
N ARG A 338 6.83 -30.93 -12.51
CA ARG A 338 5.93 -30.10 -13.33
C ARG A 338 5.37 -28.90 -12.56
N ALA A 339 4.99 -29.11 -11.30
CA ALA A 339 4.55 -28.03 -10.41
C ALA A 339 5.69 -27.04 -10.13
N GLU A 340 6.89 -27.53 -9.83
CA GLU A 340 8.08 -26.70 -9.64
C GLU A 340 8.40 -25.87 -10.89
N LYS A 341 8.29 -26.46 -12.08
CA LYS A 341 8.46 -25.76 -13.35
C LYS A 341 7.43 -24.64 -13.52
N ARG A 342 6.14 -24.96 -13.32
CA ARG A 342 5.04 -23.99 -13.43
C ARG A 342 5.21 -22.84 -12.44
N ASP A 343 5.50 -23.14 -11.18
CA ASP A 343 5.74 -22.13 -10.14
C ASP A 343 6.97 -21.27 -10.48
N GLY A 344 8.01 -21.88 -11.07
CA GLY A 344 9.18 -21.19 -11.60
C GLY A 344 8.83 -20.22 -12.73
N GLU A 345 8.01 -20.65 -13.68
CA GLU A 345 7.52 -19.84 -14.80
C GLU A 345 6.62 -18.69 -14.33
N GLU A 346 5.69 -18.96 -13.42
CA GLU A 346 4.81 -17.94 -12.80
C GLU A 346 5.64 -16.86 -12.08
N LEU A 347 6.66 -17.27 -11.33
CA LEU A 347 7.54 -16.32 -10.63
C LEU A 347 8.47 -15.55 -11.59
N LEU A 348 8.94 -16.18 -12.66
CA LEU A 348 9.68 -15.49 -13.71
C LEU A 348 8.79 -14.46 -14.42
N ALA A 349 7.53 -14.80 -14.73
CA ALA A 349 6.58 -13.87 -15.34
C ALA A 349 6.30 -12.66 -14.42
N ALA A 350 6.31 -12.86 -13.09
CA ALA A 350 6.13 -11.77 -12.13
C ALA A 350 7.39 -10.91 -11.95
N TYR A 351 8.57 -11.54 -11.82
CA TYR A 351 9.81 -10.85 -11.44
C TYR A 351 10.64 -10.37 -12.62
N ASP A 352 10.61 -11.05 -13.76
CA ASP A 352 11.38 -10.67 -14.96
C ASP A 352 10.64 -9.61 -15.78
N THR A 353 10.27 -8.53 -15.09
CA THR A 353 9.54 -7.39 -15.66
C THR A 353 10.34 -6.11 -15.49
N GLN A 354 10.12 -5.15 -16.39
CA GLN A 354 10.67 -3.80 -16.28
C GLN A 354 9.82 -2.90 -15.37
N GLU A 355 8.92 -3.49 -14.58
CA GLU A 355 8.07 -2.71 -13.69
C GLU A 355 8.90 -2.09 -12.56
N PRO A 356 8.73 -0.79 -12.28
CA PRO A 356 9.48 -0.09 -11.26
C PRO A 356 9.12 -0.59 -9.86
N VAL A 357 10.14 -0.86 -9.06
CA VAL A 357 10.04 -1.25 -7.65
C VAL A 357 10.90 -0.34 -6.80
N MET A 358 10.30 0.22 -5.75
CA MET A 358 10.99 1.11 -4.84
C MET A 358 12.02 0.33 -4.02
N ILE A 359 13.27 0.80 -4.01
CA ILE A 359 14.37 0.23 -3.20
C ILE A 359 14.82 1.16 -2.09
N HIS A 360 14.51 2.46 -2.20
CA HIS A 360 14.83 3.42 -1.16
C HIS A 360 13.84 4.58 -1.15
N GLU A 361 13.56 5.07 0.05
CA GLU A 361 12.74 6.24 0.33
C GLU A 361 13.55 7.11 1.29
N GLY A 362 13.97 8.27 0.81
CA GLY A 362 14.69 9.27 1.58
C GLY A 362 13.81 10.48 1.78
N ARG A 363 13.74 11.00 3.00
CA ARG A 363 12.85 12.12 3.31
C ARG A 363 13.50 13.13 4.22
N PHE A 364 13.24 14.39 3.91
CA PHE A 364 13.57 15.53 4.72
C PHE A 364 12.29 16.36 4.91
N ASP A 365 11.76 16.29 6.14
CA ASP A 365 10.70 17.17 6.61
C ASP A 365 11.24 17.94 7.82
N GLU A 366 11.90 19.06 7.57
CA GLU A 366 12.13 20.02 8.66
C GLU A 366 10.86 20.83 8.88
N GLN A 367 9.93 20.23 9.62
CA GLN A 367 8.90 20.99 10.28
C GLN A 367 9.56 21.63 11.53
N TRP A 368 9.33 22.93 11.74
CA TRP A 368 9.59 23.64 13.02
C TRP A 368 11.03 24.02 13.41
N ARG A 369 12.07 23.75 12.62
CA ARG A 369 13.44 24.22 12.96
C ARG A 369 13.84 25.43 12.12
N MET A 370 13.76 26.62 12.71
CA MET A 370 14.20 27.88 12.08
C MET A 370 15.72 27.99 11.88
N VAL A 371 16.51 27.08 12.44
CA VAL A 371 17.95 27.33 12.70
C VAL A 371 18.84 27.21 11.44
N HIS A 372 18.36 26.68 10.31
CA HIS A 372 19.27 26.23 9.23
C HIS A 372 18.84 26.54 7.79
N ILE A 373 18.07 27.62 7.53
CA ILE A 373 17.59 27.95 6.16
C ILE A 373 18.72 28.03 5.13
N ASN A 374 19.89 28.54 5.53
CA ASN A 374 21.05 28.72 4.65
C ASN A 374 22.06 27.56 4.70
N ARG A 375 21.79 26.47 5.44
CA ARG A 375 22.69 25.32 5.46
C ARG A 375 22.24 24.32 4.39
N PRO A 376 23.14 23.94 3.47
CA PRO A 376 22.89 22.81 2.60
C PRO A 376 22.66 21.54 3.42
N HIS A 377 21.64 20.78 3.04
CA HIS A 377 21.36 19.45 3.51
C HIS A 377 21.75 18.45 2.44
N GLN A 378 22.12 17.25 2.86
CA GLN A 378 22.47 16.16 1.96
C GLN A 378 21.56 14.96 2.22
N MET A 379 21.13 14.32 1.15
CA MET A 379 20.46 13.03 1.19
C MET A 379 21.23 12.08 0.27
N PHE A 380 21.50 10.88 0.78
CA PHE A 380 22.38 9.92 0.15
C PHE A 380 21.74 8.54 0.12
N PHE A 381 21.74 7.96 -1.07
CA PHE A 381 21.50 6.55 -1.30
C PHE A 381 22.83 5.88 -1.64
N PRO A 382 23.32 5.00 -0.75
CA PRO A 382 24.62 4.37 -0.92
C PRO A 382 24.67 3.48 -2.16
N ASN A 383 25.89 3.18 -2.59
CA ASN A 383 26.13 2.20 -3.65
C ASN A 383 25.50 0.86 -3.26
N GLN A 384 24.48 0.43 -4.01
CA GLN A 384 23.80 -0.86 -3.82
C GLN A 384 24.03 -1.81 -5.00
N GLU A 385 23.59 -3.06 -4.87
CA GLU A 385 23.68 -4.07 -5.93
C GLU A 385 22.78 -3.78 -7.14
N HIS A 386 21.83 -2.86 -6.98
CA HIS A 386 20.80 -2.53 -7.95
C HIS A 386 21.10 -1.22 -8.69
N THR A 387 20.84 -1.24 -9.99
CA THR A 387 20.88 -0.07 -10.85
C THR A 387 19.61 0.74 -10.63
N ILE A 388 19.77 2.05 -10.42
CA ILE A 388 18.67 2.99 -10.32
C ILE A 388 18.03 3.11 -11.69
N HIS A 389 16.75 2.77 -11.75
CA HIS A 389 15.91 2.93 -12.94
C HIS A 389 15.26 4.30 -13.00
N LYS A 390 14.82 4.84 -11.86
CA LYS A 390 14.12 6.12 -11.75
C LYS A 390 14.34 6.75 -10.38
N VAL A 391 14.48 8.08 -10.35
CA VAL A 391 14.45 8.87 -9.11
C VAL A 391 13.26 9.82 -9.17
N ALA A 392 12.28 9.62 -8.29
CA ALA A 392 11.15 10.52 -8.13
C ALA A 392 11.46 11.53 -7.02
N LEU A 393 11.40 12.83 -7.33
CA LEU A 393 11.60 13.91 -6.37
C LEU A 393 10.31 14.73 -6.20
N LEU A 394 9.81 14.81 -4.98
CA LEU A 394 8.79 15.79 -4.57
C LEU A 394 9.51 16.90 -3.82
N GLN A 395 9.43 18.11 -4.38
CA GLN A 395 10.12 19.29 -3.90
C GLN A 395 9.09 20.39 -3.61
N GLU A 396 8.98 20.80 -2.35
CA GLU A 396 8.20 21.97 -1.94
C GLU A 396 9.07 22.90 -1.12
N ALA A 397 9.14 24.18 -1.50
CA ALA A 397 9.95 25.20 -0.84
C ALA A 397 11.44 24.82 -0.64
N THR A 398 11.98 23.96 -1.51
CA THR A 398 13.38 23.53 -1.53
C THR A 398 14.05 23.83 -2.88
N GLU A 399 15.37 23.93 -2.87
CA GLU A 399 16.23 24.11 -4.02
C GLU A 399 17.27 23.01 -4.06
N VAL A 400 17.36 22.31 -5.18
CA VAL A 400 18.46 21.38 -5.41
C VAL A 400 19.69 22.18 -5.81
N LEU A 401 20.74 22.10 -4.99
CA LEU A 401 22.03 22.73 -5.23
C LEU A 401 22.92 21.86 -6.11
N LYS A 402 22.91 20.55 -5.85
CA LYS A 402 23.73 19.57 -6.55
C LYS A 402 23.05 18.22 -6.55
N GLN A 403 23.20 17.50 -7.66
CA GLN A 403 22.76 16.11 -7.76
C GLN A 403 23.84 15.29 -8.44
N LYS A 404 24.17 14.12 -7.90
CA LYS A 404 25.10 13.15 -8.49
C LYS A 404 24.45 11.77 -8.59
N GLY A 405 24.81 11.02 -9.63
CA GLY A 405 24.17 9.75 -9.94
C GLY A 405 22.76 9.92 -10.51
N GLY A 406 21.92 8.90 -10.38
CA GLY A 406 20.57 8.86 -10.96
C GLY A 406 20.38 7.62 -11.81
N GLU A 407 19.55 7.70 -12.84
CA GLU A 407 19.26 6.57 -13.73
C GLU A 407 20.54 5.98 -14.33
N GLY A 408 20.68 4.65 -14.26
CA GLY A 408 21.87 3.92 -14.71
C GLY A 408 23.02 3.84 -13.68
N TYR A 409 22.94 4.56 -12.56
CA TYR A 409 23.92 4.49 -11.47
C TYR A 409 23.44 3.56 -10.36
N THR A 410 24.35 3.13 -9.49
CA THR A 410 24.04 2.30 -8.31
C THR A 410 24.01 3.11 -7.01
N ALA A 411 24.34 4.40 -7.08
CA ALA A 411 24.34 5.34 -5.97
C ALA A 411 23.70 6.67 -6.41
N TRP A 412 23.14 7.40 -5.45
CA TRP A 412 22.56 8.72 -5.70
C TRP A 412 22.78 9.65 -4.51
N GLU A 413 23.13 10.89 -4.80
CA GLU A 413 23.40 11.92 -3.80
C GLU A 413 22.72 13.21 -4.25
N ILE A 414 22.04 13.87 -3.33
CA ILE A 414 21.47 15.20 -3.56
C ILE A 414 21.87 16.14 -2.43
N GLU A 415 22.30 17.33 -2.81
CA GLU A 415 22.51 18.47 -1.94
C GLU A 415 21.43 19.50 -2.23
N PHE A 416 20.77 20.00 -1.20
CA PHE A 416 19.64 20.89 -1.35
C PHE A 416 19.58 21.89 -0.19
N GLN A 417 18.89 23.00 -0.39
CA GLN A 417 18.64 24.00 0.64
C GLN A 417 17.18 24.44 0.62
N ARG A 418 16.75 25.14 1.66
CA ARG A 418 15.38 25.65 1.76
C ARG A 418 15.28 26.98 1.02
N LYS A 419 14.24 27.17 0.19
CA LYS A 419 14.01 28.44 -0.57
C LYS A 419 13.27 29.50 0.23
N SER A 420 12.49 29.10 1.23
CA SER A 420 11.59 30.02 1.95
C SER A 420 11.38 29.57 3.38
N PHE A 421 10.81 30.44 4.21
CA PHE A 421 10.42 30.10 5.58
C PHE A 421 9.20 29.18 5.69
N ASN A 422 8.58 28.78 4.57
CA ASN A 422 7.51 27.78 4.56
C ASN A 422 8.10 26.38 4.69
N ASP A 423 7.37 25.43 5.25
CA ASP A 423 7.74 24.01 5.35
C ASP A 423 8.46 23.50 4.08
N GLY A 424 9.76 23.26 4.21
CA GLY A 424 10.58 22.69 3.16
C GLY A 424 10.39 21.18 3.15
N VAL A 425 9.86 20.64 2.06
CA VAL A 425 9.73 19.20 1.85
C VAL A 425 10.66 18.80 0.72
N LEU A 426 11.55 17.86 1.01
CA LEU A 426 12.22 17.07 -0.01
C LEU A 426 11.94 15.60 0.27
N HIS A 427 11.27 14.95 -0.67
CA HIS A 427 11.01 13.52 -0.63
C HIS A 427 11.58 12.89 -1.91
N ALA A 428 12.49 11.94 -1.73
CA ALA A 428 13.09 11.17 -2.81
C ALA A 428 12.69 9.70 -2.70
N LYS A 429 12.23 9.14 -3.82
CA LYS A 429 11.99 7.71 -3.98
C LYS A 429 12.85 7.21 -5.12
N ILE A 430 13.60 6.15 -4.84
CA ILE A 430 14.52 5.55 -5.79
C ILE A 430 13.94 4.19 -6.16
N TYR A 431 13.78 4.01 -7.46
CA TYR A 431 13.22 2.80 -8.05
C TYR A 431 14.30 2.09 -8.86
N THR A 432 14.28 0.77 -8.80
CA THR A 432 14.90 -0.11 -9.80
C THR A 432 13.80 -0.86 -10.56
N THR A 433 14.12 -1.81 -11.42
CA THR A 433 13.13 -2.70 -12.04
C THR A 433 13.05 -4.02 -11.27
N ASN A 434 11.91 -4.71 -11.33
CA ASN A 434 11.80 -6.06 -10.75
C ASN A 434 12.88 -7.01 -11.28
N ALA A 435 13.20 -6.92 -12.58
CA ALA A 435 14.24 -7.74 -13.20
C ALA A 435 15.62 -7.54 -12.56
N ASP A 436 15.98 -6.31 -12.20
CA ASP A 436 17.28 -6.03 -11.56
C ASP A 436 17.26 -6.29 -10.04
N LYS A 437 16.14 -5.99 -9.35
CA LYS A 437 15.94 -6.34 -7.93
C LYS A 437 16.08 -7.84 -7.69
N TYR A 438 15.48 -8.66 -8.54
CA TYR A 438 15.45 -10.11 -8.42
C TYR A 438 16.44 -10.81 -9.37
N ARG A 439 17.46 -10.11 -9.89
CA ARG A 439 18.37 -10.63 -10.93
C ARG A 439 18.99 -11.99 -10.61
N LEU A 440 19.49 -12.17 -9.38
CA LEU A 440 20.10 -13.42 -8.94
C LEU A 440 19.05 -14.55 -8.86
N ASP A 441 17.86 -14.26 -8.35
CA ASP A 441 16.76 -15.22 -8.25
C ASP A 441 16.22 -15.62 -9.62
N ILE A 442 16.09 -14.67 -10.54
CA ILE A 442 15.69 -14.89 -11.94
C ILE A 442 16.72 -15.80 -12.62
N SER A 443 18.02 -15.51 -12.48
CA SER A 443 19.10 -16.33 -13.05
C SER A 443 19.07 -17.77 -12.53
N ARG A 444 18.90 -17.94 -11.20
CA ARG A 444 18.77 -19.25 -10.56
C ARG A 444 17.54 -20.01 -11.09
N ARG A 445 16.39 -19.33 -11.22
CA ARG A 445 15.14 -19.94 -11.71
C ARG A 445 15.21 -20.29 -13.19
N LYS A 446 15.82 -19.45 -14.04
CA LYS A 446 16.07 -19.76 -15.46
C LYS A 446 16.95 -21.00 -15.59
N THR A 447 18.03 -21.08 -14.80
CA THR A 447 18.88 -22.28 -14.76
C THR A 447 18.10 -23.52 -14.33
N ARG A 448 17.32 -23.43 -13.24
CA ARG A 448 16.49 -24.56 -12.78
C ARG A 448 15.43 -24.97 -13.79
N ALA A 449 14.80 -24.03 -14.50
CA ALA A 449 13.84 -24.31 -15.55
C ALA A 449 14.47 -25.11 -16.71
N VAL A 450 15.71 -24.80 -17.08
CA VAL A 450 16.47 -25.58 -18.08
C VAL A 450 16.73 -27.01 -17.57
N CYS A 451 17.13 -27.19 -16.31
CA CYS A 451 17.28 -28.53 -15.72
C CYS A 451 15.95 -29.30 -15.73
N LEU A 452 14.86 -28.66 -15.31
CA LEU A 452 13.51 -29.26 -15.30
C LEU A 452 13.04 -29.65 -16.70
N GLN A 453 13.43 -28.90 -17.74
CA GLN A 453 13.13 -29.24 -19.13
C GLN A 453 13.78 -30.56 -19.58
N ALA A 454 14.88 -30.98 -18.95
CA ALA A 454 15.53 -32.27 -19.19
C ALA A 454 15.04 -33.36 -18.21
N GLU A 455 14.87 -33.03 -16.92
CA GLU A 455 14.43 -33.96 -15.88
C GLU A 455 13.01 -34.49 -16.10
N ILE A 456 12.09 -33.65 -16.60
CA ILE A 456 10.70 -34.03 -16.85
C ILE A 456 10.61 -35.15 -17.90
N PRO A 457 11.17 -35.02 -19.11
CA PRO A 457 11.20 -36.12 -20.08
C PRO A 457 11.90 -37.39 -19.57
N GLU A 458 12.95 -37.26 -18.75
CA GLU A 458 13.61 -38.42 -18.14
C GLU A 458 12.69 -39.12 -17.12
N ALA A 459 12.00 -38.36 -16.28
CA ALA A 459 10.99 -38.89 -15.36
C ALA A 459 9.81 -39.54 -16.11
N GLU A 460 9.36 -38.92 -17.21
CA GLU A 460 8.34 -39.49 -18.11
C GLU A 460 8.84 -40.78 -18.76
N GLY A 461 10.09 -40.83 -19.21
CA GLY A 461 10.72 -42.02 -19.78
C GLY A 461 10.79 -43.16 -18.76
N ARG A 462 11.28 -42.88 -17.55
CA ARG A 462 11.32 -43.86 -16.44
C ARG A 462 9.94 -44.37 -16.06
N LEU A 463 8.95 -43.47 -16.00
CA LEU A 463 7.56 -43.84 -15.76
C LEU A 463 7.06 -44.74 -16.90
N SER A 464 7.22 -44.33 -18.16
CA SER A 464 6.75 -45.09 -19.32
C SER A 464 7.41 -46.47 -19.45
N GLU A 465 8.71 -46.58 -19.18
CA GLU A 465 9.45 -47.85 -19.19
C GLU A 465 8.95 -48.79 -18.07
N TYR A 466 8.73 -48.24 -16.88
CA TYR A 466 8.18 -48.98 -15.75
C TYR A 466 6.75 -49.47 -16.06
N GLU A 467 5.90 -48.59 -16.58
CA GLU A 467 4.52 -48.90 -16.98
C GLU A 467 4.47 -49.96 -18.10
N LYS A 468 5.41 -49.93 -19.06
CA LYS A 468 5.54 -50.98 -20.10
C LYS A 468 5.92 -52.34 -19.52
N THR A 469 6.87 -52.35 -18.59
CA THR A 469 7.33 -53.59 -17.94
C THR A 469 6.21 -54.25 -17.13
N HIS A 470 5.29 -53.44 -16.61
CA HIS A 470 4.15 -53.88 -15.79
C HIS A 470 2.79 -53.70 -16.49
N ALA A 471 2.77 -53.69 -17.83
CA ALA A 471 1.58 -53.39 -18.63
C ALA A 471 0.35 -54.26 -18.30
N SER A 472 0.58 -55.52 -17.86
CA SER A 472 -0.49 -56.43 -17.46
C SER A 472 -1.21 -56.01 -16.16
N GLN A 473 -0.49 -55.36 -15.24
CA GLN A 473 -1.06 -54.81 -13.99
C GLN A 473 -1.42 -53.32 -14.12
N GLN A 474 -0.94 -52.65 -15.18
CA GLN A 474 -1.02 -51.21 -15.39
C GLN A 474 -2.46 -50.67 -15.44
N ARG A 475 -3.42 -51.40 -16.02
CA ARG A 475 -4.82 -50.91 -16.09
C ARG A 475 -5.45 -50.73 -14.71
N GLU A 476 -5.18 -51.65 -13.78
CA GLU A 476 -5.70 -51.58 -12.42
C GLU A 476 -5.02 -50.46 -11.65
N ILE A 477 -3.71 -50.30 -11.85
CA ILE A 477 -2.91 -49.20 -11.28
C ILE A 477 -3.35 -47.84 -11.82
N ASP A 478 -3.60 -47.70 -13.12
CA ASP A 478 -4.05 -46.44 -13.72
C ASP A 478 -5.45 -46.07 -13.26
N GLN A 479 -6.36 -47.04 -13.11
CA GLN A 479 -7.66 -46.78 -12.50
C GLN A 479 -7.50 -46.26 -11.06
N LEU A 480 -6.63 -46.86 -10.27
CA LEU A 480 -6.35 -46.41 -8.90
C LEU A 480 -5.70 -45.02 -8.89
N VAL A 481 -4.70 -44.77 -9.73
CA VAL A 481 -4.05 -43.45 -9.79
C VAL A 481 -5.04 -42.38 -10.27
N GLU A 482 -5.84 -42.65 -11.29
CA GLU A 482 -6.83 -41.69 -11.80
C GLU A 482 -7.90 -41.41 -10.75
N GLN A 483 -8.36 -42.44 -10.02
CA GLN A 483 -9.25 -42.27 -8.86
C GLN A 483 -8.66 -41.36 -7.78
N ASN A 484 -7.33 -41.29 -7.67
CA ASN A 484 -6.61 -40.51 -6.67
C ASN A 484 -5.89 -39.28 -7.23
N ARG A 485 -6.05 -38.99 -8.53
CA ARG A 485 -5.39 -37.86 -9.23
C ARG A 485 -5.67 -36.53 -8.55
N ARG A 486 -6.94 -36.36 -8.14
CA ARG A 486 -7.42 -35.19 -7.39
C ARG A 486 -6.57 -34.90 -6.16
N TYR A 487 -6.12 -35.92 -5.42
CA TYR A 487 -5.31 -35.73 -4.21
C TYR A 487 -3.94 -35.12 -4.50
N THR A 488 -3.36 -35.47 -5.65
CA THR A 488 -2.04 -34.95 -6.06
C THR A 488 -2.16 -33.51 -6.55
N GLU A 489 -3.24 -33.19 -7.27
CA GLU A 489 -3.54 -31.83 -7.71
C GLU A 489 -3.85 -30.91 -6.51
N LEU A 490 -4.62 -31.38 -5.52
CA LEU A 490 -4.84 -30.65 -4.26
C LEU A 490 -3.56 -30.40 -3.47
N LEU A 491 -2.68 -31.41 -3.37
CA LEU A 491 -1.39 -31.25 -2.72
C LEU A 491 -0.54 -30.18 -3.42
N SER A 492 -0.62 -30.09 -4.75
CA SER A 492 0.07 -29.05 -5.52
C SER A 492 -0.45 -27.65 -5.21
N LEU A 493 -1.78 -27.46 -5.16
CA LEU A 493 -2.41 -26.17 -4.81
C LEU A 493 -2.08 -25.73 -3.38
N ALA A 494 -2.12 -26.66 -2.43
CA ALA A 494 -1.79 -26.40 -1.04
C ALA A 494 -0.33 -25.95 -0.88
N LYS A 495 0.60 -26.50 -1.67
CA LYS A 495 2.03 -26.14 -1.60
C LYS A 495 2.38 -24.78 -2.21
N LYS A 496 1.50 -24.18 -3.02
CA LYS A 496 1.74 -22.84 -3.59
C LYS A 496 1.79 -21.78 -2.49
N ASN A 497 2.72 -20.83 -2.57
CA ASN A 497 2.79 -19.68 -1.65
C ASN A 497 1.92 -18.48 -2.10
N ARG A 498 1.33 -18.58 -3.28
CA ARG A 498 0.52 -17.53 -3.92
C ARG A 498 -0.83 -18.10 -4.31
N LEU A 499 -1.85 -17.25 -4.29
CA LEU A 499 -3.19 -17.55 -4.76
C LEU A 499 -3.50 -16.75 -6.01
N ASP A 500 -4.16 -17.43 -6.94
CA ASP A 500 -4.86 -16.76 -8.02
C ASP A 500 -5.98 -15.88 -7.42
N PRO A 501 -6.17 -14.63 -7.89
CA PRO A 501 -7.21 -13.73 -7.43
C PRO A 501 -8.62 -14.34 -7.40
N ASP A 502 -8.99 -15.13 -8.40
CA ASP A 502 -10.32 -15.73 -8.49
C ASP A 502 -10.46 -16.89 -7.50
N VAL A 503 -9.40 -17.65 -7.26
CA VAL A 503 -9.39 -18.70 -6.22
C VAL A 503 -9.51 -18.08 -4.83
N PHE A 504 -8.76 -17.01 -4.56
CA PHE A 504 -8.86 -16.26 -3.31
C PHE A 504 -10.27 -15.71 -3.08
N GLU A 505 -10.87 -15.09 -4.09
CA GLU A 505 -12.23 -14.56 -3.99
C GLU A 505 -13.24 -15.63 -3.60
N ARG A 506 -13.20 -16.80 -4.24
CA ARG A 506 -14.11 -17.92 -3.91
C ARG A 506 -13.86 -18.49 -2.50
N LEU A 507 -12.60 -18.57 -2.07
CA LEU A 507 -12.24 -19.03 -0.71
C LEU A 507 -12.83 -18.10 0.36
N VAL A 508 -12.75 -16.79 0.14
CA VAL A 508 -13.30 -15.82 1.09
C VAL A 508 -14.83 -15.77 1.04
N GLU A 509 -15.45 -15.91 -0.12
CA GLU A 509 -16.92 -16.06 -0.26
C GLU A 509 -17.48 -17.21 0.57
N GLN A 510 -16.78 -18.35 0.57
CA GLN A 510 -17.15 -19.52 1.36
C GLN A 510 -16.73 -19.42 2.83
N LYS A 511 -16.22 -18.25 3.26
CA LYS A 511 -15.71 -18.05 4.61
C LYS A 511 -14.71 -19.14 5.01
N ALA A 512 -13.86 -19.56 4.08
CA ALA A 512 -12.96 -20.70 4.26
C ALA A 512 -11.88 -20.47 5.32
N TYR A 513 -11.70 -19.20 5.74
CA TYR A 513 -10.75 -18.80 6.78
C TYR A 513 -11.44 -18.26 8.04
N VAL A 514 -12.76 -18.42 8.18
CA VAL A 514 -13.52 -17.92 9.33
C VAL A 514 -13.96 -19.09 10.21
N GLY A 515 -13.50 -19.08 11.46
CA GLY A 515 -13.82 -20.08 12.48
C GLY A 515 -12.61 -20.90 12.88
N GLU A 516 -12.85 -22.12 13.36
CA GLU A 516 -11.81 -23.03 13.81
C GLU A 516 -10.97 -23.59 12.67
N SER A 517 -9.68 -23.83 12.92
CA SER A 517 -8.71 -24.31 11.92
C SER A 517 -9.14 -25.59 11.22
N ALA A 518 -9.78 -26.54 11.94
CA ALA A 518 -10.21 -27.81 11.35
C ALA A 518 -11.36 -27.63 10.36
N GLU A 519 -12.39 -26.86 10.73
CA GLU A 519 -13.53 -26.54 9.84
C GLU A 519 -13.07 -25.72 8.63
N ASN A 520 -12.17 -24.77 8.85
CA ASN A 520 -11.58 -23.96 7.79
C ASN A 520 -10.82 -24.81 6.78
N ALA A 521 -9.99 -25.76 7.24
CA ALA A 521 -9.27 -26.67 6.35
C ALA A 521 -10.23 -27.48 5.46
N VAL A 522 -11.39 -27.92 5.98
CA VAL A 522 -12.41 -28.62 5.20
C VAL A 522 -13.04 -27.71 4.13
N LYS A 523 -13.33 -26.45 4.46
CA LYS A 523 -13.86 -25.47 3.49
C LYS A 523 -12.84 -25.14 2.40
N VAL A 524 -11.57 -24.92 2.76
CA VAL A 524 -10.48 -24.66 1.82
C VAL A 524 -10.28 -25.86 0.89
N GLU A 525 -10.27 -27.08 1.45
CA GLU A 525 -10.20 -28.33 0.72
C GLU A 525 -11.36 -28.47 -0.29
N TYR A 526 -12.59 -28.23 0.16
CA TYR A 526 -13.77 -28.23 -0.72
C TYR A 526 -13.60 -27.25 -1.89
N MET A 527 -13.05 -26.07 -1.63
CA MET A 527 -12.83 -25.07 -2.67
C MET A 527 -11.72 -25.45 -3.65
N TYR A 528 -10.61 -25.99 -3.17
CA TYR A 528 -9.57 -26.50 -4.06
C TYR A 528 -10.10 -27.66 -4.93
N LEU A 529 -10.98 -28.51 -4.39
CA LEU A 529 -11.66 -29.57 -5.15
C LEU A 529 -12.58 -29.06 -6.27
N GLN A 530 -13.01 -27.78 -6.24
CA GLN A 530 -13.79 -27.17 -7.33
C GLN A 530 -12.89 -26.55 -8.41
N VAL A 531 -11.61 -26.34 -8.11
CA VAL A 531 -10.61 -25.75 -9.02
C VAL A 531 -9.87 -26.84 -9.79
N VAL A 532 -9.62 -27.96 -9.12
CA VAL A 532 -9.08 -29.21 -9.66
C VAL A 532 -10.16 -29.96 -10.41
#